data_AF-A0A1C3P3K6-F1
#
_entry.id   AF-A0A1C3P3K6-F1
#
_cell.length_a   1.000
_cell.length_b   1.000
_cell.length_c   1.000
_cell.angle_alpha   90.00
_cell.angle_beta   90.00
_cell.angle_gamma   90.00
#
_symmetry.space_group_name_H-M   'P 1'
#
loop_
_entity.id
_entity.type
_entity.pdbx_description
1 polymer ?
#
loop_
_entity_poly.entity_id
_entity_poly.type
_entity_poly.pdbx_seq_one_letter_code
_entity_poly.pdbx_strand_id
1 'polypeptide(L)'
;MIYESSGKTLFGYVGTATGQVGKQIEPFASTITELAAVDLDLTPQVQLAYELYSASFSEKDADSRFLMLMMAVETLLDRKPRSNESLEVVASLEKLVKDSNLLEEEANSLRGALKDMRLESIGQAGRRVASLLNGSTYQGDSPVIFFRRCYSLRSALVHGNSPRPSVADTGLRAAHLEHFVADLIAVLGGLGDNLAR
;
A
#
# COMPACT_ATOMS: atom_id res chain seq x y z
N MET A 1 75.16 2.33 13.96
CA MET A 1 74.68 0.93 13.88
C MET A 1 73.69 0.91 12.73
N ILE A 2 74.09 0.36 11.58
CA ILE A 2 73.27 0.29 10.35
C ILE A 2 72.64 -1.10 10.35
N TYR A 3 71.32 -1.18 10.28
CA TYR A 3 70.62 -2.46 10.12
C TYR A 3 70.44 -2.74 8.62
N GLU A 4 70.96 -3.88 8.15
CA GLU A 4 70.62 -4.40 6.83
C GLU A 4 69.17 -4.91 6.84
N SER A 5 68.32 -4.31 6.00
CA SER A 5 66.99 -4.81 5.72
C SER A 5 67.08 -5.82 4.58
N SER A 6 66.93 -7.11 4.89
CA SER A 6 66.93 -8.22 3.94
C SER A 6 65.51 -8.62 3.48
N GLY A 7 64.61 -7.65 3.37
CA GLY A 7 63.25 -7.90 2.86
C GLY A 7 63.21 -7.99 1.34
N LYS A 8 62.77 -9.13 0.77
CA LYS A 8 62.36 -9.19 -0.65
C LYS A 8 61.17 -8.26 -0.88
N THR A 9 61.29 -7.31 -1.82
CA THR A 9 60.17 -6.50 -2.29
C THR A 9 59.14 -7.41 -2.98
N LEU A 10 57.92 -7.45 -2.46
CA LEU A 10 56.77 -8.10 -3.09
C LEU A 10 55.78 -7.02 -3.53
N PHE A 11 55.46 -6.99 -4.82
CA PHE A 11 54.38 -6.17 -5.36
C PHE A 11 53.08 -6.96 -5.26
N GLY A 12 52.19 -6.56 -4.35
CA GLY A 12 50.84 -7.09 -4.25
C GLY A 12 49.88 -6.30 -5.13
N TYR A 13 49.24 -6.96 -6.09
CA TYR A 13 48.09 -6.41 -6.82
C TYR A 13 46.82 -7.00 -6.22
N VAL A 14 45.96 -6.15 -5.66
CA VAL A 14 44.60 -6.54 -5.26
C VAL A 14 43.69 -6.24 -6.45
N GLY A 15 43.42 -7.26 -7.26
CA GLY A 15 42.37 -7.18 -8.27
C GLY A 15 41.01 -7.38 -7.59
N THR A 16 40.06 -6.49 -7.83
CA THR A 16 38.66 -6.73 -7.49
C THR A 16 38.06 -7.66 -8.54
N ALA A 17 37.68 -8.88 -8.14
CA ALA A 17 36.89 -9.76 -8.98
C ALA A 17 35.41 -9.44 -8.76
N THR A 18 34.70 -9.00 -9.79
CA THR A 18 33.25 -8.87 -9.77
C THR A 18 32.63 -10.15 -10.30
N GLY A 19 32.13 -11.00 -9.41
CA GLY A 19 31.35 -12.18 -9.79
C GLY A 19 29.92 -11.79 -10.11
N GLN A 20 29.42 -12.20 -11.27
CA GLN A 20 27.98 -12.16 -11.58
C GLN A 20 27.43 -13.58 -11.51
N VAL A 21 26.41 -13.78 -10.67
CA VAL A 21 25.62 -15.03 -10.66
C VAL A 21 24.43 -14.79 -11.58
N GLY A 22 24.47 -15.36 -12.78
CA GLY A 22 23.31 -15.41 -13.67
C GLY A 22 22.37 -16.54 -13.23
N LYS A 23 21.07 -16.24 -13.11
CA LYS A 23 20.02 -17.28 -13.09
C LYS A 23 19.62 -17.58 -14.54
N GLN A 24 19.21 -18.82 -14.82
CA GLN A 24 18.60 -19.14 -16.12
C GLN A 24 17.39 -18.23 -16.33
N ILE A 25 17.38 -17.52 -17.46
CA ILE A 25 16.34 -16.54 -17.81
C ILE A 25 15.16 -17.25 -18.49
N GLU A 26 15.42 -18.40 -19.09
CA GLU A 26 14.47 -19.18 -19.89
C GLU A 26 13.21 -19.55 -19.09
N PRO A 27 13.28 -20.04 -17.84
CA PRO A 27 12.09 -20.28 -17.03
C PRO A 27 11.31 -19.00 -16.71
N PHE A 28 12.00 -17.87 -16.52
CA PHE A 28 11.35 -16.59 -16.26
C PHE A 28 10.67 -16.04 -17.52
N ALA A 29 11.34 -16.12 -18.66
CA ALA A 29 10.82 -15.69 -19.96
C ALA A 29 9.62 -16.54 -20.39
N SER A 30 9.64 -17.85 -20.17
CA SER A 30 8.49 -18.72 -20.43
C SER A 30 7.31 -18.35 -19.55
N THR A 31 7.51 -18.15 -18.25
CA THR A 31 6.44 -17.73 -17.33
C THR A 31 5.85 -16.37 -17.72
N ILE A 32 6.68 -15.38 -18.12
CA ILE A 32 6.16 -14.09 -18.60
C ILE A 32 5.35 -14.27 -19.88
N THR A 33 5.80 -15.12 -20.80
CA THR A 33 5.10 -15.37 -22.07
C THR A 33 3.75 -16.06 -21.82
N GLU A 34 3.71 -17.01 -20.89
CA GLU A 34 2.49 -17.69 -20.46
C GLU A 34 1.52 -16.71 -19.79
N LEU A 35 2.01 -15.86 -18.88
CA LEU A 35 1.20 -14.83 -18.22
C LEU A 35 0.70 -13.76 -19.20
N ALA A 36 1.49 -13.39 -20.21
CA ALA A 36 1.07 -12.47 -21.26
C ALA A 36 -0.04 -13.04 -22.15
N ALA A 37 -0.20 -14.37 -22.17
CA ALA A 37 -1.29 -15.05 -22.86
C ALA A 37 -2.53 -15.23 -21.97
N VAL A 38 -2.44 -14.96 -20.65
CA VAL A 38 -3.59 -14.94 -19.75
C VAL A 38 -4.34 -13.63 -19.95
N ASP A 39 -5.59 -13.73 -20.41
CA ASP A 39 -6.50 -12.60 -20.42
C ASP A 39 -6.94 -12.33 -18.97
N LEU A 40 -6.26 -11.39 -18.32
CA LEU A 40 -6.62 -10.95 -16.98
C LEU A 40 -7.78 -9.95 -17.12
N ASP A 41 -8.99 -10.40 -16.82
CA ASP A 41 -10.17 -9.54 -16.69
C ASP A 41 -10.07 -8.70 -15.40
N LEU A 42 -9.12 -7.76 -15.39
CA LEU A 42 -8.92 -6.85 -14.28
C LEU A 42 -10.05 -5.84 -14.23
N THR A 43 -10.69 -5.73 -13.09
CA THR A 43 -11.62 -4.63 -12.86
C THR A 43 -10.88 -3.28 -13.00
N PRO A 44 -11.56 -2.20 -13.44
CA PRO A 44 -10.94 -0.88 -13.53
C PRO A 44 -10.28 -0.40 -12.22
N GLN A 45 -10.82 -0.87 -11.10
CA GLN A 45 -10.30 -0.61 -9.76
C GLN A 45 -8.92 -1.24 -9.54
N VAL A 46 -8.76 -2.52 -9.90
CA VAL A 46 -7.48 -3.23 -9.78
C VAL A 46 -6.46 -2.70 -10.78
N GLN A 47 -6.90 -2.34 -11.99
CA GLN A 47 -6.03 -1.71 -12.98
C GLN A 47 -5.45 -0.39 -12.45
N LEU A 48 -6.29 0.50 -11.91
CA LEU A 48 -5.82 1.77 -11.35
C LEU A 48 -4.86 1.56 -10.16
N ALA A 49 -5.15 0.58 -9.30
CA ALA A 49 -4.26 0.22 -8.20
C ALA A 49 -2.88 -0.23 -8.70
N TYR A 50 -2.84 -1.03 -9.77
CA TYR A 50 -1.60 -1.48 -10.40
C TYR A 50 -0.82 -0.35 -11.06
N GLU A 51 -1.50 0.60 -11.72
CA GLU A 51 -0.87 1.79 -12.30
C GLU A 51 -0.20 2.66 -11.22
N LEU A 52 -0.90 2.92 -10.11
CA LEU A 52 -0.36 3.67 -8.96
C LEU A 52 0.78 2.93 -8.27
N TYR A 53 0.64 1.62 -8.08
CA TYR A 53 1.70 0.77 -7.55
C TYR A 53 2.96 0.83 -8.44
N SER A 54 2.80 0.69 -9.75
CA SER A 54 3.91 0.73 -10.72
C SER A 54 4.57 2.11 -10.77
N ALA A 55 3.78 3.18 -10.73
CA ALA A 55 4.30 4.55 -10.70
C ALA A 55 5.13 4.83 -9.44
N SER A 56 4.78 4.22 -8.31
CA SER A 56 5.46 4.45 -7.03
C SER A 56 6.96 4.09 -7.04
N PHE A 57 7.39 3.18 -7.94
CA PHE A 57 8.80 2.82 -8.10
C PHE A 57 9.66 3.94 -8.70
N SER A 58 9.04 4.92 -9.35
CA SER A 58 9.74 6.09 -9.91
C SER A 58 9.83 7.25 -8.90
N GLU A 59 9.16 7.14 -7.75
CA GLU A 59 9.17 8.17 -6.72
C GLU A 59 10.47 8.12 -5.90
N LYS A 60 11.17 9.27 -5.86
CA LYS A 60 12.44 9.41 -5.13
C LYS A 60 12.23 9.78 -3.66
N ASP A 61 11.15 10.49 -3.36
CA ASP A 61 10.82 10.91 -2.01
C ASP A 61 10.03 9.81 -1.28
N ALA A 62 10.43 9.53 -0.05
CA ALA A 62 9.83 8.45 0.74
C ALA A 62 8.35 8.72 1.07
N ASP A 63 7.99 9.97 1.36
CA ASP A 63 6.62 10.33 1.68
C ASP A 63 5.73 10.27 0.43
N SER A 64 6.21 10.78 -0.72
CA SER A 64 5.51 10.66 -2.01
C SER A 64 5.27 9.21 -2.41
N ARG A 65 6.32 8.36 -2.34
CA ARG A 65 6.20 6.92 -2.62
C ARG A 65 5.20 6.25 -1.70
N PHE A 66 5.28 6.52 -0.40
CA PHE A 66 4.36 5.99 0.59
C PHE A 66 2.91 6.40 0.32
N LEU A 67 2.67 7.69 0.04
CA LEU A 67 1.34 8.21 -0.26
C LEU A 67 0.79 7.60 -1.56
N MET A 68 1.61 7.40 -2.58
CA MET A 68 1.21 6.76 -3.83
C MET A 68 0.80 5.30 -3.63
N LEU A 69 1.56 4.55 -2.82
CA LEU A 69 1.19 3.19 -2.43
C LEU A 69 -0.11 3.16 -1.60
N MET A 70 -0.30 4.14 -0.72
CA MET A 70 -1.56 4.27 0.03
C MET A 70 -2.75 4.61 -0.88
N MET A 71 -2.55 5.42 -1.92
CA MET A 71 -3.57 5.65 -2.94
C MET A 71 -3.91 4.36 -3.68
N ALA A 72 -2.91 3.55 -4.04
CA ALA A 72 -3.15 2.23 -4.62
C ALA A 72 -4.02 1.36 -3.69
N VAL A 73 -3.72 1.30 -2.39
CA VAL A 73 -4.57 0.59 -1.42
C VAL A 73 -5.98 1.18 -1.36
N GLU A 74 -6.11 2.51 -1.27
CA GLU A 74 -7.41 3.19 -1.18
C GLU A 74 -8.28 2.94 -2.42
N THR A 75 -7.69 2.84 -3.61
CA THR A 75 -8.42 2.49 -4.82
C THR A 75 -9.01 1.09 -4.75
N LEU A 76 -8.37 0.12 -4.08
CA LEU A 76 -8.87 -1.24 -3.89
C LEU A 76 -10.01 -1.37 -2.86
N LEU A 77 -10.37 -0.27 -2.18
CA LEU A 77 -11.39 -0.31 -1.14
C LEU A 77 -12.79 -0.09 -1.70
N ASP A 78 -13.59 -1.15 -1.71
CA ASP A 78 -15.04 -1.03 -1.92
C ASP A 78 -15.76 -0.83 -0.57
N ARG A 79 -16.14 0.41 -0.24
CA ARG A 79 -16.82 0.76 1.03
C ARG A 79 -18.24 0.21 1.05
N LYS A 80 -18.53 -0.70 1.99
CA LYS A 80 -19.86 -1.30 2.13
C LYS A 80 -20.79 -0.43 2.98
N PRO A 81 -22.13 -0.60 2.87
CA PRO A 81 -23.06 -0.02 3.83
C PRO A 81 -22.71 -0.43 5.26
N ARG A 82 -22.94 0.48 6.22
CA ARG A 82 -22.83 0.15 7.65
C ARG A 82 -23.95 -0.79 8.09
N SER A 83 -23.85 -1.27 9.34
CA SER A 83 -24.90 -2.09 9.94
C SER A 83 -26.25 -1.37 9.96
N ASN A 84 -27.34 -2.13 9.98
CA ASN A 84 -28.70 -1.58 10.00
C ASN A 84 -28.91 -0.62 11.19
N GLU A 85 -28.39 -0.97 12.36
CA GLU A 85 -28.47 -0.15 13.57
C GLU A 85 -27.74 1.20 13.38
N SER A 86 -26.59 1.19 12.70
CA SER A 86 -25.87 2.43 12.37
C SER A 86 -26.64 3.27 11.35
N LEU A 87 -27.28 2.63 10.37
CA LEU A 87 -28.07 3.31 9.35
C LEU A 87 -29.35 3.94 9.92
N GLU A 88 -29.98 3.31 10.91
CA GLU A 88 -31.13 3.86 11.64
C GLU A 88 -30.76 5.13 12.41
N VAL A 89 -29.59 5.14 13.06
CA VAL A 89 -29.06 6.34 13.72
C VAL A 89 -28.81 7.45 12.70
N VAL A 90 -28.16 7.15 11.57
CA VAL A 90 -27.90 8.14 10.52
C VAL A 90 -29.21 8.69 9.93
N ALA A 91 -30.21 7.84 9.69
CA ALA A 91 -31.53 8.28 9.20
C ALA A 91 -32.24 9.21 10.19
N SER A 92 -32.07 8.97 11.50
CA SER A 92 -32.61 9.85 12.54
C SER A 92 -31.93 11.22 12.52
N LEU A 93 -30.62 11.28 12.30
CA LEU A 93 -29.88 12.53 12.13
C LEU A 93 -30.29 13.28 10.85
N GLU A 94 -30.49 12.57 9.75
CA GLU A 94 -30.98 13.15 8.49
C GLU A 94 -32.35 13.85 8.68
N LYS A 95 -33.24 13.24 9.46
CA LYS A 95 -34.53 13.84 9.82
C LYS A 95 -34.36 15.11 10.66
N LEU A 96 -33.46 15.10 11.65
CA LEU A 96 -33.18 16.29 12.47
C LEU A 96 -32.64 17.46 11.63
N VAL A 97 -31.77 17.19 10.65
CA VAL A 97 -31.26 18.24 9.75
C VAL A 97 -32.38 18.78 8.87
N LYS A 98 -33.26 17.91 8.36
CA LYS A 98 -34.41 18.32 7.53
C LYS A 98 -35.39 19.22 8.28
N ASP A 99 -35.64 18.92 9.55
CA ASP A 99 -36.61 19.64 10.38
C ASP A 99 -35.98 20.85 11.10
N SER A 100 -34.71 21.16 10.82
CA SER A 100 -33.98 22.26 11.45
C SER A 100 -34.26 23.63 10.80
N ASN A 101 -34.00 24.71 11.53
CA ASN A 101 -34.04 26.08 10.99
C ASN A 101 -32.66 26.55 10.49
N LEU A 102 -31.79 25.62 10.10
CA LEU A 102 -30.47 25.94 9.55
C LEU A 102 -30.60 26.65 8.21
N LEU A 103 -29.57 27.43 7.86
CA LEU A 103 -29.46 27.97 6.51
C LEU A 103 -29.34 26.81 5.51
N GLU A 104 -29.94 26.97 4.33
CA GLU A 104 -30.00 25.90 3.33
C GLU A 104 -28.60 25.37 2.94
N GLU A 105 -27.60 26.26 2.88
CA GLU A 105 -26.21 25.88 2.61
C GLU A 105 -25.63 24.96 3.71
N GLU A 106 -25.85 25.30 4.98
CA GLU A 106 -25.41 24.49 6.12
C GLU A 106 -26.15 23.16 6.18
N ALA A 107 -27.46 23.16 5.96
CA ALA A 107 -28.26 21.95 5.88
C ALA A 107 -27.83 21.02 4.74
N ASN A 108 -27.42 21.58 3.59
CA ASN A 108 -26.87 20.82 2.47
C ASN A 108 -25.50 20.21 2.77
N SER A 109 -24.61 20.97 3.42
CA SER A 109 -23.31 20.45 3.87
C SER A 109 -23.49 19.27 4.84
N LEU A 110 -24.37 19.40 5.83
CA LEU A 110 -24.67 18.32 6.78
C LEU A 110 -25.31 17.09 6.12
N ARG A 111 -26.27 17.29 5.21
CA ARG A 111 -26.86 16.18 4.44
C ARG A 111 -25.81 15.43 3.62
N GLY A 112 -24.87 16.16 3.02
CA GLY A 112 -23.73 15.56 2.31
C GLY A 112 -22.87 14.68 3.22
N ALA A 113 -22.51 15.20 4.39
CA ALA A 113 -21.73 14.45 5.38
C ALA A 113 -22.47 13.21 5.89
N LEU A 114 -23.77 13.32 6.19
CA LEU A 114 -24.60 12.19 6.65
C LEU A 114 -24.73 11.10 5.58
N LYS A 115 -24.85 11.48 4.31
CA LYS A 115 -24.86 10.52 3.19
C LYS A 115 -23.60 9.67 3.17
N ASP A 116 -22.43 10.26 3.43
CA ASP A 116 -21.16 9.52 3.51
C ASP A 116 -21.10 8.58 4.74
N MET A 117 -21.69 8.99 5.87
CA MET A 117 -21.75 8.18 7.09
C MET A 117 -22.56 6.88 6.94
N ARG A 118 -23.36 6.74 5.88
CA ARG A 118 -24.07 5.50 5.56
C ARG A 118 -23.12 4.36 5.15
N LEU A 119 -21.92 4.69 4.69
CA LEU A 119 -20.90 3.73 4.28
C LEU A 119 -19.85 3.54 5.37
N GLU A 120 -19.14 2.40 5.33
CA GLU A 120 -17.92 2.15 6.09
C GLU A 120 -16.95 3.34 5.96
N SER A 121 -16.19 3.66 7.00
CA SER A 121 -15.03 4.53 6.82
C SER A 121 -13.95 3.82 6.00
N ILE A 122 -13.03 4.58 5.38
CA ILE A 122 -11.84 4.04 4.70
C ILE A 122 -11.08 3.08 5.62
N GLY A 123 -10.92 3.44 6.90
CA GLY A 123 -10.26 2.58 7.89
C GLY A 123 -11.00 1.27 8.18
N GLN A 124 -12.34 1.23 8.08
CA GLN A 124 -13.11 -0.02 8.23
C GLN A 124 -12.97 -0.89 6.97
N ALA A 125 -13.19 -0.30 5.79
CA ALA A 125 -13.07 -1.00 4.52
C ALA A 125 -11.66 -1.60 4.34
N GLY A 126 -10.62 -0.82 4.64
CA GLY A 126 -9.24 -1.28 4.53
C GLY A 126 -8.85 -2.37 5.51
N ARG A 127 -9.39 -2.38 6.75
CA ARG A 127 -9.19 -3.52 7.66
C ARG A 127 -9.86 -4.79 7.14
N ARG A 128 -11.05 -4.68 6.56
CA ARG A 128 -11.75 -5.81 5.94
C ARG A 128 -10.95 -6.34 4.74
N VAL A 129 -10.50 -5.47 3.84
CA VAL A 129 -9.66 -5.87 2.69
C VAL A 129 -8.33 -6.48 3.14
N ALA A 130 -7.65 -5.88 4.11
CA ALA A 130 -6.40 -6.42 4.67
C ALA A 130 -6.58 -7.83 5.26
N SER A 131 -7.76 -8.16 5.79
CA SER A 131 -8.02 -9.49 6.36
C SER A 131 -7.99 -10.63 5.34
N LEU A 132 -8.07 -10.33 4.04
CA LEU A 132 -7.92 -11.31 2.96
C LEU A 132 -6.50 -11.90 2.91
N LEU A 133 -5.50 -11.16 3.40
CA LEU A 133 -4.09 -11.58 3.42
C LEU A 133 -3.75 -12.38 4.68
N ASN A 134 -4.70 -13.12 5.24
CA ASN A 134 -4.46 -13.88 6.46
C ASN A 134 -3.31 -14.88 6.26
N GLY A 135 -2.50 -15.07 7.30
CA GLY A 135 -1.29 -15.91 7.24
C GLY A 135 -0.01 -15.18 6.81
N SER A 136 -0.11 -14.01 6.16
CA SER A 136 1.06 -13.16 5.85
C SER A 136 1.44 -12.24 7.01
N THR A 137 2.67 -11.72 6.98
CA THR A 137 3.15 -10.70 7.94
C THR A 137 3.89 -9.58 7.22
N TYR A 138 3.66 -8.34 7.67
CA TYR A 138 4.29 -7.16 7.10
C TYR A 138 4.93 -6.37 8.24
N GLN A 139 6.26 -6.23 8.19
CA GLN A 139 7.04 -5.63 9.27
C GLN A 139 6.77 -6.29 10.65
N GLY A 140 6.54 -7.61 10.66
CA GLY A 140 6.21 -8.39 11.85
C GLY A 140 4.77 -8.23 12.36
N ASP A 141 3.94 -7.41 11.73
CA ASP A 141 2.53 -7.25 12.07
C ASP A 141 1.62 -8.16 11.24
N SER A 142 0.45 -8.49 11.79
CA SER A 142 -0.65 -9.03 10.98
C SER A 142 -1.13 -7.98 9.96
N PRO A 143 -1.73 -8.39 8.82
CA PRO A 143 -2.14 -7.47 7.76
C PRO A 143 -3.06 -6.34 8.24
N VAL A 144 -4.00 -6.65 9.13
CA VAL A 144 -4.95 -5.68 9.69
C VAL A 144 -4.26 -4.64 10.58
N ILE A 145 -3.28 -5.07 11.39
CA ILE A 145 -2.50 -4.17 12.25
C ILE A 145 -1.58 -3.30 11.38
N PHE A 146 -0.93 -3.91 10.39
CA PHE A 146 -0.06 -3.23 9.45
C PHE A 146 -0.83 -2.14 8.68
N PHE A 147 -1.97 -2.47 8.08
CA PHE A 147 -2.83 -1.50 7.39
C PHE A 147 -3.22 -0.35 8.31
N ARG A 148 -3.65 -0.63 9.56
CA ARG A 148 -4.01 0.42 10.51
C ARG A 148 -2.84 1.38 10.77
N ARG A 149 -1.62 0.87 10.92
CA ARG A 149 -0.41 1.70 11.11
C ARG A 149 -0.11 2.55 9.87
N CYS A 150 -0.22 1.98 8.68
CA CYS A 150 -0.04 2.72 7.43
C CYS A 150 -1.10 3.82 7.28
N TYR A 151 -2.37 3.53 7.54
CA TYR A 151 -3.44 4.51 7.46
C TYR A 151 -3.26 5.67 8.46
N SER A 152 -2.81 5.37 9.68
CA SER A 152 -2.45 6.42 10.66
C SER A 152 -1.28 7.27 10.20
N LEU A 153 -0.23 6.66 9.61
CA LEU A 153 0.91 7.39 9.05
C LEU A 153 0.48 8.30 7.89
N ARG A 154 -0.32 7.78 6.96
CA ARG A 154 -0.93 8.55 5.87
C ARG A 154 -1.68 9.75 6.38
N SER A 155 -2.56 9.56 7.37
CA SER A 155 -3.29 10.65 8.02
C SER A 155 -2.36 11.71 8.61
N ALA A 156 -1.28 11.31 9.28
CA ALA A 156 -0.33 12.25 9.86
C ALA A 156 0.43 13.07 8.80
N LEU A 157 0.82 12.44 7.69
CA LEU A 157 1.52 13.09 6.58
C LEU A 157 0.64 14.11 5.85
N VAL A 158 -0.60 13.75 5.51
CA VAL A 158 -1.49 14.62 4.71
C VAL A 158 -2.10 15.76 5.52
N HIS A 159 -2.30 15.58 6.83
CA HIS A 159 -2.88 16.60 7.70
C HIS A 159 -1.83 17.46 8.42
N GLY A 160 -0.54 17.29 8.09
CA GLY A 160 0.54 18.14 8.59
C GLY A 160 0.75 18.05 10.11
N ASN A 161 0.56 16.86 10.69
CA ASN A 161 0.75 16.67 12.13
C ASN A 161 2.19 17.04 12.56
N SER A 162 2.30 17.60 13.78
CA SER A 162 3.57 17.89 14.44
C SER A 162 3.71 17.03 15.72
N PRO A 163 4.79 16.26 15.90
CA PRO A 163 5.94 16.14 15.02
C PRO A 163 5.62 15.35 13.74
N ARG A 164 6.24 15.76 12.61
CA ARG A 164 6.16 15.02 11.36
C ARG A 164 6.83 13.65 11.53
N PRO A 165 6.25 12.57 10.97
CA PRO A 165 6.92 11.28 10.90
C PRO A 165 8.32 11.39 10.32
N SER A 166 9.26 10.56 10.82
CA SER A 166 10.62 10.58 10.29
C SER A 166 10.67 9.97 8.89
N VAL A 167 11.52 10.53 8.01
CA VAL A 167 11.73 10.01 6.65
C VAL A 167 12.19 8.54 6.68
N ALA A 168 12.98 8.15 7.68
CA ALA A 168 13.42 6.77 7.86
C ALA A 168 12.25 5.83 8.17
N ASP A 169 11.34 6.24 9.06
CA ASP A 169 10.15 5.46 9.40
C ASP A 169 9.19 5.34 8.22
N THR A 170 8.99 6.44 7.46
CA THR A 170 8.15 6.40 6.25
C THR A 170 8.77 5.50 5.19
N GLY A 171 10.08 5.62 4.95
CA GLY A 171 10.78 4.81 3.95
C GLY A 171 10.76 3.32 4.27
N LEU A 172 11.00 2.94 5.53
CA LEU A 172 10.88 1.56 5.97
C LEU A 172 9.44 1.04 5.81
N ARG A 173 8.44 1.85 6.18
CA ARG A 173 7.03 1.49 6.02
C ARG A 173 6.66 1.30 4.55
N ALA A 174 7.13 2.19 3.67
CA ALA A 174 6.88 2.14 2.24
C ALA A 174 7.38 0.82 1.64
N ALA A 175 8.59 0.37 1.99
CA ALA A 175 9.13 -0.90 1.51
C ALA A 175 8.25 -2.11 1.89
N HIS A 176 7.71 -2.14 3.10
CA HIS A 176 6.76 -3.20 3.48
C HIS A 176 5.38 -3.02 2.86
N LEU A 177 4.97 -1.77 2.63
CA LEU A 177 3.70 -1.44 2.00
C LEU A 177 3.68 -1.88 0.53
N GLU A 178 4.81 -1.84 -0.17
CA GLU A 178 4.93 -2.38 -1.53
C GLU A 178 4.52 -3.84 -1.62
N HIS A 179 5.07 -4.70 -0.75
CA HIS A 179 4.70 -6.11 -0.72
C HIS A 179 3.22 -6.27 -0.37
N PHE A 180 2.74 -5.50 0.60
CA PHE A 180 1.32 -5.53 0.98
C PHE A 180 0.39 -5.16 -0.17
N VAL A 181 0.71 -4.12 -0.96
CA VAL A 181 -0.08 -3.71 -2.13
C VAL A 181 -0.01 -4.78 -3.22
N ALA A 182 1.17 -5.33 -3.50
CA ALA A 182 1.34 -6.39 -4.48
C ALA A 182 0.46 -7.62 -4.14
N ASP A 183 0.45 -8.04 -2.89
CA ASP A 183 -0.36 -9.17 -2.42
C ASP A 183 -1.86 -8.87 -2.53
N LEU A 184 -2.29 -7.63 -2.20
CA LEU A 184 -3.68 -7.22 -2.39
C LEU A 184 -4.10 -7.24 -3.86
N ILE A 185 -3.27 -6.71 -4.76
CA ILE A 185 -3.52 -6.73 -6.20
C ILE A 185 -3.60 -8.18 -6.69
N ALA A 186 -2.71 -9.06 -6.23
CA ALA A 186 -2.71 -10.46 -6.62
C ALA A 186 -3.99 -11.19 -6.19
N VAL A 187 -4.44 -10.97 -4.95
CA VAL A 187 -5.66 -11.58 -4.43
C VAL A 187 -6.91 -11.01 -5.11
N LEU A 188 -7.01 -9.69 -5.25
CA LEU A 188 -8.20 -9.04 -5.81
C LEU A 188 -8.25 -9.09 -7.34
N GLY A 189 -7.11 -9.25 -8.00
CA GLY A 189 -6.98 -9.45 -9.44
C GLY A 189 -7.10 -10.92 -9.89
N GLY A 190 -7.38 -11.84 -8.97
CA GLY A 190 -7.58 -13.27 -9.30
C GLY A 190 -6.29 -14.02 -9.66
N LEU A 191 -5.12 -13.47 -9.36
CA LEU A 191 -3.83 -14.13 -9.61
C LEU A 191 -3.53 -15.23 -8.57
N GLY A 192 -4.09 -15.12 -7.36
CA GLY A 192 -3.91 -16.10 -6.28
C GLY A 192 -4.49 -17.50 -6.57
N ASP A 193 -5.58 -17.57 -7.35
CA ASP A 193 -6.24 -18.85 -7.69
C ASP A 193 -5.61 -19.53 -8.92
N ASN A 194 -4.89 -18.77 -9.76
CA ASN A 194 -4.30 -19.26 -11.02
C ASN A 194 -2.86 -19.79 -10.86
N LEU A 195 -2.13 -19.39 -9.80
CA LEU A 195 -0.75 -19.85 -9.55
C LEU A 195 -0.67 -21.17 -8.75
N ALA A 196 -1.81 -21.70 -8.31
CA ALA A 196 -1.90 -22.99 -7.61
C ALA A 196 -2.29 -24.17 -8.53
N ARG A 197 -2.32 -23.96 -9.85
CA ARG A 197 -2.61 -24.98 -10.86
C ARG A 197 -1.40 -25.29 -11.73
#